data_AF-A0A5J4TK21-F1
#
_entry.id   AF-A0A5J4TK21-F1
#
_cell.length_a   1.000
_cell.length_b   1.000
_cell.length_c   1.000
_cell.angle_alpha   90.00
_cell.angle_beta   90.00
_cell.angle_gamma   90.00
#
_symmetry.space_group_name_H-M   'P 1'
#
loop_
_entity.id
_entity.type
_entity.pdbx_description
1 polymer ?
#
loop_
_entity_poly.entity_id
_entity_poly.type
_entity_poly.pdbx_seq_one_letter_code
_entity_poly.pdbx_strand_id
1 'polypeptide(L)'
;MLRDGTDDGGSSTSVASREDESSAPDKHAGGEKLFREMGRSVGIEDETLNNVIQSVSGETWRKRRAGLHLFLNYMNSKKLHIVDILHGRSDIVLANALTWREKQGGKSMLEEMRKMKTHAGVALSMFSDVSNINQSPVVQAIVKRLGLERQTKSKYSSVWNLNLLTKFIMRSGLGTA
;
A
#
# COMPACT_ATOMS: atom_id res chain seq x y z
N MET A 1 -32.11 -71.82 5.84
CA MET A 1 -32.07 -71.10 7.13
C MET A 1 -32.81 -69.78 6.97
N LEU A 2 -33.66 -69.47 7.94
CA LEU A 2 -34.54 -68.29 8.03
C LEU A 2 -33.79 -67.00 8.36
N ARG A 3 -34.50 -65.88 8.10
CA ARG A 3 -34.36 -64.47 8.57
C ARG A 3 -33.50 -63.53 7.71
N ASP A 4 -33.79 -62.24 7.59
CA ASP A 4 -34.94 -61.35 7.92
C ASP A 4 -34.47 -59.92 7.57
N GLY A 5 -35.37 -59.05 7.08
CA GLY A 5 -35.34 -57.58 7.15
C GLY A 5 -34.12 -56.78 6.61
N THR A 6 -34.19 -55.51 6.25
CA THR A 6 -35.25 -54.50 6.27
C THR A 6 -34.77 -53.38 5.34
N ASP A 7 -35.69 -52.81 4.58
CA ASP A 7 -35.54 -51.58 3.79
C ASP A 7 -35.51 -50.36 4.73
N ASP A 8 -34.58 -49.41 4.55
CA ASP A 8 -34.89 -48.01 4.87
C ASP A 8 -33.89 -47.01 4.27
N GLY A 9 -34.46 -45.95 3.72
CA GLY A 9 -33.80 -44.92 2.95
C GLY A 9 -32.89 -43.99 3.75
N GLY A 10 -31.93 -43.39 3.05
CA GLY A 10 -31.02 -42.41 3.63
C GLY A 10 -30.31 -41.60 2.56
N SER A 11 -31.05 -40.66 1.96
CA SER A 11 -30.60 -39.40 1.35
C SER A 11 -29.13 -39.33 0.89
N SER A 12 -28.90 -39.54 -0.41
CA SER A 12 -27.69 -39.06 -1.08
C SER A 12 -27.59 -37.55 -0.92
N THR A 13 -26.84 -37.12 0.09
CA THR A 13 -26.48 -35.71 0.26
C THR A 13 -25.44 -35.42 -0.81
N SER A 14 -25.91 -34.96 -1.96
CA SER A 14 -25.07 -34.31 -2.95
C SER A 14 -24.37 -33.17 -2.25
N VAL A 15 -23.08 -33.35 -1.98
CA VAL A 15 -22.20 -32.25 -1.64
C VAL A 15 -22.13 -31.41 -2.91
N ALA A 16 -23.03 -30.43 -3.02
CA ALA A 16 -22.87 -29.33 -3.93
C ALA A 16 -21.57 -28.66 -3.52
N SER A 17 -20.49 -29.05 -4.22
CA SER A 17 -19.26 -28.28 -4.27
C SER A 17 -19.69 -26.87 -4.63
N ARG A 18 -19.70 -26.00 -3.62
CA ARG A 18 -19.80 -24.57 -3.81
C ARG A 18 -18.54 -24.22 -4.59
N GLU A 19 -18.68 -24.18 -5.91
CA GLU A 19 -17.78 -23.42 -6.75
C GLU A 19 -17.81 -22.02 -6.15
N ASP A 20 -16.70 -21.67 -5.49
CA ASP A 20 -16.47 -20.35 -4.94
C ASP A 20 -16.20 -19.40 -6.11
N GLU A 21 -17.24 -19.18 -6.92
CA GLU A 21 -17.32 -18.11 -7.90
C GLU A 21 -17.51 -16.78 -7.16
N SER A 22 -16.46 -16.32 -6.47
CA SER A 22 -16.40 -14.95 -5.96
C SER A 22 -14.99 -14.48 -5.59
N SER A 23 -13.94 -14.94 -6.27
CA SER A 23 -12.67 -14.19 -6.21
C SER A 23 -12.74 -13.06 -7.23
N ALA A 24 -13.35 -11.94 -6.86
CA ALA A 24 -13.17 -10.68 -7.58
C ALA A 24 -11.65 -10.51 -7.86
N PRO A 25 -11.22 -10.23 -9.10
CA PRO A 25 -9.81 -10.16 -9.43
C PRO A 25 -9.14 -9.17 -8.49
N ASP A 26 -8.06 -9.60 -7.82
CA ASP A 26 -7.37 -8.76 -6.85
C ASP A 26 -6.98 -7.44 -7.51
N LYS A 27 -7.66 -6.36 -7.10
CA LYS A 27 -7.53 -5.01 -7.64
C LYS A 27 -6.10 -4.45 -7.62
N HIS A 28 -5.19 -5.07 -6.86
CA HIS A 28 -3.80 -4.63 -6.74
C HIS A 28 -2.79 -5.71 -7.17
N ALA A 29 -3.23 -6.79 -7.84
CA ALA A 29 -2.36 -7.84 -8.38
C ALA A 29 -1.25 -7.26 -9.27
N GLY A 30 -1.57 -6.27 -10.10
CA GLY A 30 -0.57 -5.59 -10.94
C GLY A 30 0.57 -4.93 -10.14
N GLY A 31 0.28 -4.43 -8.94
CA GLY A 31 1.30 -3.84 -8.08
C GLY A 31 2.28 -4.87 -7.50
N GLU A 32 1.80 -6.09 -7.21
CA GLU A 32 2.69 -7.19 -6.81
C GLU A 32 3.55 -7.67 -7.98
N LYS A 33 2.94 -7.86 -9.15
CA LYS A 33 3.67 -8.23 -10.36
C LYS A 33 4.81 -7.25 -10.63
N LEU A 34 4.52 -5.95 -10.56
CA LEU A 34 5.53 -4.91 -10.73
C LEU A 34 6.64 -4.97 -9.67
N PHE A 35 6.30 -5.21 -8.40
CA PHE A 35 7.31 -5.36 -7.34
C PHE A 35 8.28 -6.51 -7.63
N ARG A 36 7.74 -7.66 -8.04
CA ARG A 36 8.55 -8.85 -8.36
C ARG A 36 9.39 -8.62 -9.61
N GLU A 37 8.82 -7.98 -10.62
CA GLU A 37 9.54 -7.63 -11.86
C GLU A 37 10.70 -6.67 -11.58
N MET A 38 10.53 -5.68 -10.69
CA MET A 38 11.64 -4.80 -10.28
C MET A 38 12.75 -5.59 -9.61
N GLY A 39 12.41 -6.46 -8.67
CA GLY A 39 13.38 -7.32 -7.97
C GLY A 39 14.16 -8.24 -8.90
N ARG A 40 13.47 -8.93 -9.82
CA ARG A 40 14.12 -9.78 -10.82
C ARG A 40 15.01 -9.00 -11.77
N SER A 41 14.61 -7.78 -12.13
CA SER A 41 15.39 -6.91 -13.03
C SER A 41 16.74 -6.51 -12.41
N VAL A 42 16.85 -6.52 -11.09
CA VAL A 42 18.11 -6.25 -10.36
C VAL A 42 18.78 -7.53 -9.84
N GLY A 43 18.32 -8.71 -10.29
CA GLY A 43 18.91 -10.00 -9.97
C GLY A 43 18.50 -10.60 -8.62
N ILE A 44 17.43 -10.11 -7.98
CA ILE A 44 16.90 -10.71 -6.74
C ILE A 44 16.03 -11.91 -7.10
N GLU A 45 16.34 -13.05 -6.48
CA GLU A 45 15.59 -14.29 -6.62
C GLU A 45 14.19 -14.21 -5.99
N ASP A 46 13.25 -14.98 -6.54
CA ASP A 46 11.85 -14.98 -6.09
C ASP A 46 11.69 -15.43 -4.62
N GLU A 47 12.55 -16.32 -4.14
CA GLU A 47 12.57 -16.74 -2.72
C GLU A 47 12.92 -15.56 -1.81
N THR A 48 13.96 -14.80 -2.16
CA THR A 48 14.34 -13.60 -1.42
C THR A 48 13.24 -12.54 -1.45
N LEU A 49 12.58 -12.35 -2.60
CA LEU A 49 11.42 -11.46 -2.71
C LEU A 49 10.24 -11.90 -1.84
N ASN A 50 9.96 -13.21 -1.78
CA ASN A 50 8.93 -13.75 -0.90
C ASN A 50 9.23 -13.49 0.57
N ASN A 51 10.49 -13.68 0.99
CA ASN A 51 10.91 -13.39 2.35
C ASN A 51 10.72 -11.91 2.69
N VAL A 52 11.07 -10.99 1.78
CA VAL A 52 10.83 -9.55 1.96
C VAL A 52 9.33 -9.24 2.07
N ILE A 53 8.49 -9.86 1.24
CA ILE A 53 7.03 -9.67 1.28
C ILE A 53 6.44 -10.19 2.59
N GLN A 54 6.87 -11.36 3.05
CA GLN A 54 6.41 -11.97 4.31
C GLN A 54 6.92 -11.23 5.55
N SER A 55 8.08 -10.57 5.46
CA SER A 55 8.65 -9.79 6.58
C SER A 55 7.88 -8.50 6.89
N VAL A 56 7.11 -7.97 5.93
CA VAL A 56 6.31 -6.74 6.15
C VAL A 56 4.89 -7.09 6.57
N SER A 57 4.27 -6.23 7.39
CA SER A 57 2.86 -6.44 7.76
C SER A 57 1.96 -6.50 6.52
N GLY A 58 0.92 -7.33 6.55
CA GLY A 58 -0.03 -7.47 5.45
C GLY A 58 -0.67 -6.14 5.05
N GLU A 59 -0.91 -5.25 6.01
CA GLU A 59 -1.42 -3.89 5.76
C GLU A 59 -0.40 -3.00 5.04
N THR A 60 0.88 -3.06 5.44
CA THR A 60 1.97 -2.38 4.72
C THR A 60 2.10 -2.90 3.29
N TRP A 61 2.06 -4.23 3.11
CA TRP A 61 2.14 -4.86 1.80
C TRP A 61 0.97 -4.47 0.89
N ARG A 62 -0.26 -4.55 1.41
CA ARG A 62 -1.48 -4.14 0.68
C ARG A 62 -1.39 -2.70 0.20
N LYS A 63 -0.91 -1.79 1.05
CA LYS A 63 -0.67 -0.38 0.69
C LYS A 63 0.45 -0.22 -0.34
N ARG A 64 1.54 -1.00 -0.23
CA ARG A 64 2.64 -1.04 -1.21
C ARG A 64 2.13 -1.42 -2.60
N ARG A 65 1.38 -2.52 -2.69
CA ARG A 65 0.75 -2.99 -3.93
C ARG A 65 -0.20 -1.96 -4.52
N ALA A 66 -1.02 -1.30 -3.70
CA ALA A 66 -1.92 -0.25 -4.17
C ALA A 66 -1.16 0.94 -4.79
N GLY A 67 -0.08 1.39 -4.15
CA GLY A 67 0.76 2.47 -4.70
C GLY A 67 1.45 2.08 -6.00
N LEU A 68 2.01 0.86 -6.05
CA LEU A 68 2.66 0.34 -7.26
C LEU A 68 1.68 0.10 -8.40
N HIS A 69 0.45 -0.32 -8.11
CA HIS A 69 -0.58 -0.47 -9.14
C HIS A 69 -0.91 0.88 -9.82
N LEU A 70 -1.02 1.96 -9.03
CA LEU A 70 -1.19 3.31 -9.59
C LEU A 70 0.00 3.74 -10.45
N PHE A 71 1.22 3.41 -10.02
CA PHE A 71 2.44 3.70 -10.77
C PHE A 71 2.54 2.87 -12.07
N LEU A 72 2.12 1.60 -12.03
CA LEU A 72 2.03 0.72 -13.20
C LEU A 72 1.10 1.32 -14.27
N ASN A 73 -0.03 1.89 -13.87
CA ASN A 73 -0.94 2.56 -14.81
C ASN A 73 -0.26 3.72 -15.54
N TYR A 74 0.59 4.49 -14.84
CA TYR A 74 1.42 5.52 -15.46
C TYR A 74 2.46 4.93 -16.42
N MET A 75 3.19 3.88 -16.00
CA MET A 75 4.18 3.21 -16.86
C MET A 75 3.55 2.70 -18.15
N ASN A 76 2.39 2.05 -18.07
CA ASN A 76 1.66 1.55 -19.23
C ASN A 76 1.18 2.70 -20.14
N SER A 77 0.67 3.79 -19.56
CA SER A 77 0.24 4.97 -20.32
C SER A 77 1.40 5.63 -21.07
N LYS A 78 2.62 5.59 -20.51
CA LYS A 78 3.82 6.20 -21.08
C LYS A 78 4.73 5.21 -21.81
N LYS A 79 4.36 3.92 -21.86
CA LYS A 79 5.15 2.83 -22.44
C LYS A 79 6.58 2.78 -21.91
N LEU A 80 6.73 2.94 -20.59
CA LEU A 80 8.04 2.92 -19.93
C LEU A 80 8.45 1.48 -19.59
N HIS A 81 9.72 1.17 -19.81
CA HIS A 81 10.31 -0.10 -19.38
C HIS A 81 10.90 0.00 -17.99
N ILE A 82 10.77 -1.10 -17.23
CA ILE A 82 11.19 -1.16 -15.83
C ILE A 82 12.70 -0.95 -15.67
N VAL A 83 13.50 -1.51 -16.58
CA VAL A 83 14.96 -1.41 -16.58
C VAL A 83 15.42 0.04 -16.71
N ASP A 84 14.76 0.82 -17.58
CA ASP A 84 15.09 2.25 -17.79
C ASP A 84 14.74 3.09 -16.55
N ILE A 85 13.71 2.70 -15.82
CA ILE A 85 13.31 3.40 -14.59
C ILE A 85 14.34 3.14 -13.49
N LEU A 86 14.72 1.87 -13.28
CA LEU A 86 15.56 1.47 -12.15
C LEU A 86 17.01 1.96 -12.28
N HIS A 87 17.60 1.89 -13.47
CA HIS A 87 18.95 2.38 -13.74
C HIS A 87 18.99 3.87 -14.11
N GLY A 88 17.82 4.49 -14.27
CA GLY A 88 17.68 5.89 -14.61
C GLY A 88 17.38 6.77 -13.41
N ARG A 89 16.87 7.97 -13.70
CA ARG A 89 16.40 8.91 -12.67
C ARG A 89 14.99 8.52 -12.18
N SER A 90 14.91 7.45 -11.39
CA SER A 90 13.68 6.96 -10.76
C SER A 90 12.91 8.06 -10.00
N ASP A 91 13.62 9.03 -9.43
CA ASP A 91 13.03 10.19 -8.77
C ASP A 91 12.31 11.15 -9.74
N ILE A 92 12.87 11.39 -10.93
CA ILE A 92 12.22 12.15 -12.00
C ILE A 92 11.02 11.38 -12.55
N VAL A 93 11.13 10.06 -12.72
CA VAL A 93 10.01 9.23 -13.19
C VAL A 93 8.85 9.29 -12.18
N LEU A 94 9.12 9.20 -10.88
CA LEU A 94 8.08 9.34 -9.86
C LEU A 94 7.44 10.74 -9.87
N ALA A 95 8.24 11.81 -10.00
CA ALA A 95 7.74 13.18 -10.11
C ALA A 95 6.82 13.38 -11.34
N ASN A 96 7.19 12.78 -12.47
CA ASN A 96 6.38 12.76 -13.68
C ASN A 96 5.09 11.96 -13.50
N ALA A 97 5.14 10.82 -12.80
CA ALA A 97 3.95 10.03 -12.47
C ALA A 97 2.95 10.82 -11.61
N LEU A 98 3.44 11.57 -10.62
CA LEU A 98 2.61 12.47 -9.81
C LEU A 98 1.97 13.56 -10.69
N THR A 99 2.77 14.25 -11.51
CA THR A 99 2.24 15.30 -12.41
C THR A 99 1.25 14.73 -13.43
N TRP A 100 1.47 13.51 -13.92
CA TRP A 100 0.52 12.82 -14.78
C TRP A 100 -0.79 12.53 -14.03
N ARG A 101 -0.71 12.06 -12.78
CA ARG A 101 -1.92 11.76 -12.00
C ARG A 101 -2.74 13.01 -11.70
N GLU A 102 -2.09 14.13 -11.42
CA GLU A 102 -2.76 15.43 -11.26
C GLU A 102 -3.58 15.81 -12.49
N LYS A 103 -3.02 15.65 -13.70
CA LYS A 103 -3.70 15.99 -14.96
C LYS A 103 -4.97 15.18 -15.21
N GLN A 104 -5.12 14.02 -14.57
CA GLN A 104 -6.32 13.19 -14.69
C GLN A 104 -7.48 13.70 -13.81
N GLY A 105 -7.20 14.55 -12.83
CA GLY A 105 -8.21 15.06 -11.89
C GLY A 105 -8.94 13.96 -11.11
N GLY A 106 -10.12 14.30 -10.61
CA GLY A 106 -11.03 13.38 -9.92
C GLY A 106 -10.99 13.46 -8.40
N LYS A 107 -12.05 12.95 -7.76
CA LYS A 107 -12.29 13.09 -6.31
C LYS A 107 -11.21 12.42 -5.44
N SER A 108 -10.62 11.32 -5.91
CA SER A 108 -9.60 10.53 -5.20
C SER A 108 -8.15 10.93 -5.55
N MET A 109 -7.94 11.92 -6.43
CA MET A 109 -6.65 12.28 -7.00
C MET A 109 -5.57 12.47 -5.93
N LEU A 110 -5.80 13.35 -4.94
CA LEU A 110 -4.81 13.66 -3.91
C LEU A 110 -4.45 12.42 -3.05
N GLU A 111 -5.43 11.57 -2.74
CA GLU A 111 -5.20 10.36 -1.95
C GLU A 111 -4.36 9.34 -2.73
N GLU A 112 -4.67 9.16 -4.02
CA GLU A 112 -3.91 8.29 -4.92
C GLU A 112 -2.49 8.78 -5.12
N MET A 113 -2.28 10.09 -5.26
CA MET A 113 -0.95 10.69 -5.35
C MET A 113 -0.14 10.48 -4.07
N ARG A 114 -0.77 10.62 -2.89
CA ARG A 114 -0.13 10.31 -1.60
C ARG A 114 0.24 8.84 -1.48
N LYS A 115 -0.64 7.93 -1.92
CA LYS A 115 -0.38 6.49 -1.97
C LYS A 115 0.78 6.19 -2.91
N MET A 116 0.74 6.70 -4.15
CA MET A 116 1.80 6.50 -5.14
C MET A 116 3.15 7.00 -4.62
N LYS A 117 3.24 8.26 -4.17
CA LYS A 117 4.47 8.83 -3.57
C LYS A 117 5.00 7.92 -2.46
N THR A 118 4.18 7.63 -1.46
CA THR A 118 4.65 6.94 -0.26
C THR A 118 5.05 5.50 -0.57
N HIS A 119 4.22 4.78 -1.32
CA HIS A 119 4.31 3.34 -1.44
C HIS A 119 5.09 2.90 -2.68
N ALA A 120 4.88 3.54 -3.84
CA ALA A 120 5.71 3.31 -5.02
C ALA A 120 7.10 3.90 -4.80
N GLY A 121 7.22 5.10 -4.21
CA GLY A 121 8.53 5.70 -3.93
C GLY A 121 9.40 4.87 -2.98
N VAL A 122 8.81 4.22 -1.97
CA VAL A 122 9.54 3.27 -1.11
C VAL A 122 9.99 2.04 -1.90
N ALA A 123 9.13 1.46 -2.72
CA ALA A 123 9.49 0.29 -3.53
C ALA A 123 10.56 0.61 -4.58
N LEU A 124 10.47 1.75 -5.26
CA LEU A 124 11.52 2.21 -6.17
C LEU A 124 12.84 2.41 -5.42
N SER A 125 12.81 2.99 -4.21
CA SER A 125 14.04 3.18 -3.40
C SER A 125 14.68 1.86 -2.96
N MET A 126 13.97 0.73 -3.00
CA MET A 126 14.52 -0.60 -2.69
C MET A 126 15.32 -1.19 -3.86
N PHE A 127 14.99 -0.81 -5.10
CA PHE A 127 15.51 -1.46 -6.29
C PHE A 127 16.29 -0.52 -7.22
N SER A 128 16.11 0.78 -7.14
CA SER A 128 16.83 1.75 -7.96
C SER A 128 18.16 2.15 -7.33
N ASP A 129 19.10 2.63 -8.15
CA ASP A 129 20.35 3.22 -7.70
C ASP A 129 20.15 4.51 -6.87
N VAL A 130 18.99 5.16 -7.03
CA VAL A 130 18.63 6.36 -6.27
C VAL A 130 18.06 5.96 -4.90
N SER A 131 18.86 6.09 -3.86
CA SER A 131 18.35 5.97 -2.48
C SER A 131 17.43 7.15 -2.13
N ASN A 132 16.46 6.91 -1.24
CA ASN A 132 15.60 7.94 -0.67
C ASN A 132 14.85 8.80 -1.70
N ILE A 133 14.27 8.19 -2.74
CA ILE A 133 13.56 8.90 -3.83
C ILE A 133 12.55 9.93 -3.30
N ASN A 134 11.84 9.59 -2.23
CA ASN A 134 10.85 10.47 -1.62
C ASN A 134 11.44 11.78 -1.08
N GLN A 135 12.73 11.83 -0.80
CA GLN A 135 13.47 13.01 -0.33
C GLN A 135 14.18 13.76 -1.47
N SER A 136 14.16 13.25 -2.70
CA SER A 136 14.75 13.94 -3.85
C SER A 136 14.19 15.37 -3.97
N PRO A 137 15.03 16.39 -4.21
CA PRO A 137 14.59 17.78 -4.37
C PRO A 137 13.47 17.95 -5.40
N VAL A 138 13.52 17.18 -6.50
CA VAL A 138 12.50 17.24 -7.57
C VAL A 138 11.15 16.72 -7.05
N VAL A 139 11.16 15.57 -6.36
CA VAL A 139 9.94 15.00 -5.77
C VAL A 139 9.38 15.93 -4.69
N GLN A 140 10.24 16.53 -3.86
CA GLN A 140 9.84 17.46 -2.81
C GLN A 140 9.23 18.75 -3.36
N ALA A 141 9.78 19.31 -4.44
CA ALA A 141 9.20 20.47 -5.11
C ALA A 141 7.77 20.19 -5.59
N ILE A 142 7.55 19.03 -6.22
CA ILE A 142 6.22 18.59 -6.68
C ILE A 142 5.27 18.37 -5.50
N VAL A 143 5.73 17.68 -4.46
CA VAL A 143 4.94 17.43 -3.23
C VAL A 143 4.47 18.72 -2.57
N LYS A 144 5.35 19.73 -2.47
CA LYS A 144 5.03 21.04 -1.90
C LYS A 144 4.01 21.78 -2.77
N ARG A 145 4.24 21.85 -4.08
CA ARG A 145 3.31 22.49 -5.05
C ARG A 145 1.89 21.90 -4.94
N LEU A 146 1.81 20.60 -4.67
CA LEU A 146 0.57 19.84 -4.63
C LEU A 146 -0.07 19.69 -3.24
N GLY A 147 0.56 20.21 -2.18
CA GLY A 147 0.06 20.01 -0.81
C GLY A 147 -0.01 18.54 -0.38
N LEU A 148 0.86 17.69 -0.92
CA LEU A 148 0.93 16.26 -0.58
C LEU A 148 1.68 15.98 0.71
N GLU A 149 2.16 17.02 1.40
CA GLU A 149 2.71 16.87 2.73
C GLU A 149 1.68 16.18 3.63
N ARG A 150 2.19 15.27 4.44
CA ARG A 150 1.37 14.61 5.43
C ARG A 150 1.01 15.73 6.40
N GLN A 151 -0.22 16.22 6.35
CA GLN A 151 -0.76 16.99 7.47
C GLN A 151 -0.58 16.08 8.68
N THR A 152 0.39 16.43 9.52
CA THR A 152 0.40 15.97 10.89
C THR A 152 -0.86 16.58 11.48
N LYS A 153 -2.00 15.89 11.32
CA LYS A 153 -3.02 15.92 12.35
C LYS A 153 -2.24 15.45 13.56
N SER A 154 -1.82 16.41 14.40
CA SER A 154 -1.28 16.04 15.71
C SER A 154 -2.30 15.04 16.25
N LYS A 155 -1.84 13.85 16.65
CA LYS A 155 -2.72 12.86 17.31
C LYS A 155 -3.31 13.40 18.62
N TYR A 156 -2.99 14.64 18.94
CA TYR A 156 -3.44 15.46 20.04
C TYR A 156 -3.84 16.84 19.49
N SER A 157 -4.97 16.93 18.77
CA SER A 157 -5.74 18.19 18.81
C SER A 157 -6.27 18.44 20.22
N SER A 158 -6.35 17.38 21.02
CA SER A 158 -6.32 17.44 22.47
C SER A 158 -4.93 17.88 22.91
N VAL A 159 -4.58 19.14 22.69
CA VAL A 159 -3.85 19.88 23.72
C VAL A 159 -4.76 19.74 24.93
N TRP A 160 -4.54 18.67 25.69
CA TRP A 160 -5.10 18.45 27.01
C TRP A 160 -5.03 19.81 27.66
N ASN A 161 -6.19 20.35 28.00
CA ASN A 161 -6.33 21.69 28.51
C ASN A 161 -5.55 21.70 29.82
N LEU A 162 -4.24 21.94 29.76
CA LEU A 162 -3.31 21.74 30.87
C LEU A 162 -3.73 22.66 32.00
N ASN A 163 -4.29 23.83 31.66
CA ASN A 163 -5.00 24.70 32.59
C ASN A 163 -6.14 24.01 33.37
N LEU A 164 -6.92 23.15 32.74
CA LEU A 164 -7.99 22.39 33.42
C LEU A 164 -7.40 21.32 34.36
N LEU A 165 -6.33 20.66 33.93
CA LEU A 165 -5.61 19.67 34.76
C LEU A 165 -4.92 20.34 35.95
N THR A 166 -4.25 21.49 35.75
CA THR A 166 -3.62 22.27 36.82
C THR A 166 -4.66 22.82 37.78
N LYS A 167 -5.80 23.32 37.28
CA LYS A 167 -6.92 23.74 38.13
C LYS A 167 -7.49 22.58 38.93
N PHE A 168 -7.59 21.39 38.34
CA PHE A 168 -8.03 20.18 39.05
C PHE A 168 -7.04 19.78 40.14
N ILE A 169 -5.74 19.72 39.84
CA ILE A 169 -4.70 19.38 40.83
C ILE A 169 -4.69 20.39 41.99
N MET A 170 -4.79 21.69 41.69
CA MET A 170 -4.88 22.73 42.73
C MET A 170 -6.18 22.66 43.53
N ARG A 171 -7.30 22.27 42.92
CA ARG A 171 -8.59 22.13 43.61
C ARG A 171 -8.71 20.84 44.43
N SER A 172 -8.05 19.78 44.00
CA SER A 172 -8.10 18.46 44.62
C SER A 172 -7.04 18.25 45.70
N GLY A 173 -6.16 19.24 45.96
CA GLY A 173 -5.16 19.17 47.02
C GLY A 173 -4.05 18.12 46.80
N LEU A 174 -3.96 17.52 45.62
CA LEU A 174 -3.01 16.44 45.29
C LEU A 174 -1.57 16.93 45.10
N GLY A 175 -1.30 18.21 45.33
CA GLY A 175 0.00 18.87 45.14
C GLY A 175 0.63 19.45 46.40
N THR A 176 0.06 19.23 47.59
CA THR A 176 0.68 19.64 48.85
C THR A 176 1.18 18.41 49.58
N ALA A 177 2.51 18.25 49.61
CA ALA A 177 3.19 17.46 50.63
C ALA A 177 3.09 18.18 51.99
#